data_AF-A0A3N5K4Y7-F1
#
_entry.id   AF-A0A3N5K4Y7-F1
#
_cell.length_a   1.000
_cell.length_b   1.000
_cell.length_c   1.000
_cell.angle_alpha   90.00
_cell.angle_beta   90.00
_cell.angle_gamma   90.00
#
_symmetry.space_group_name_H-M   'P 1'
#
loop_
_entity.id
_entity.type
_entity.pdbx_description
1 polymer ?
#
loop_
_entity_poly.entity_id
_entity_poly.type
_entity_poly.pdbx_seq_one_letter_code
_entity_poly.pdbx_strand_id
1 'polypeptide(L)'
;MGLGNMGHPMASRIAEAGFELVAFDAAGTADRLPAGANAARDVADVAARADTILLSVPDGKSTAAIVDAVVAAPARRVTTVVDLSTVGPRAASEAARMLDPLGVTYADGPVSGGVAGARAGTVSLMFAGPPSVLDDHRPLFEAFARVFPVGTEPGQGQAMKLLNNFLSATALASTSEALAFGEAHGLEMAVMVDVLNSSTGRNSATVDKFP
;
A
#
# COMPACT_ATOMS: atom_id res chain seq x y z
N MET A 1 9.86 0.20 5.62
CA MET A 1 10.01 1.60 6.04
C MET A 1 8.65 2.28 6.04
N GLY A 2 8.34 3.00 7.11
CA GLY A 2 7.00 3.49 7.40
C GLY A 2 6.20 2.48 8.23
N LEU A 3 5.87 2.89 9.45
CA LEU A 3 5.12 2.18 10.48
C LEU A 3 3.88 2.98 10.87
N GLY A 4 3.27 3.66 9.90
CA GLY A 4 1.99 4.33 10.05
C GLY A 4 0.82 3.35 10.17
N ASN A 5 -0.40 3.87 10.01
CA ASN A 5 -1.64 3.10 10.14
C ASN A 5 -1.72 1.86 9.24
N MET A 6 -1.07 1.90 8.07
CA MET A 6 -0.98 0.77 7.15
C MET A 6 0.33 -0.01 7.34
N GLY A 7 1.46 0.68 7.43
CA GLY A 7 2.77 0.05 7.51
C GLY A 7 2.97 -0.83 8.73
N HIS A 8 2.56 -0.38 9.92
CA HIS A 8 2.72 -1.16 11.16
C HIS A 8 1.99 -2.51 11.16
N PRO A 9 0.68 -2.60 10.82
CA PRO A 9 0.02 -3.91 10.79
C PRO A 9 0.57 -4.82 9.70
N MET A 10 0.94 -4.31 8.52
CA MET A 10 1.57 -5.14 7.48
C MET A 10 2.95 -5.66 7.93
N ALA A 11 3.76 -4.80 8.55
CA ALA A 11 5.05 -5.18 9.12
C ALA A 11 4.91 -6.24 10.24
N SER A 12 3.85 -6.15 11.04
CA SER A 12 3.54 -7.15 12.07
C SER A 12 3.21 -8.51 11.46
N ARG A 13 2.43 -8.54 10.39
CA ARG A 13 2.14 -9.78 9.64
C ARG A 13 3.40 -10.42 9.04
N ILE A 14 4.28 -9.60 8.49
CA ILE A 14 5.57 -10.07 7.96
C ILE A 14 6.42 -10.69 9.07
N ALA A 15 6.50 -10.06 10.25
CA ALA A 15 7.24 -10.60 11.39
C ALA A 15 6.62 -11.90 11.93
N GLU A 16 5.28 -11.97 12.05
CA GLU A 16 4.55 -13.18 12.45
C GLU A 16 4.77 -14.37 11.50
N ALA A 17 4.93 -14.09 10.20
CA ALA A 17 5.25 -15.09 9.20
C ALA A 17 6.72 -15.57 9.25
N GLY A 18 7.54 -15.03 10.15
CA GLY A 18 8.91 -15.49 10.41
C GLY A 18 9.98 -14.87 9.52
N PHE A 19 9.67 -13.81 8.77
CA PHE A 19 10.67 -13.09 7.99
C PHE A 19 11.57 -12.23 8.89
N GLU A 20 12.87 -12.21 8.60
CA GLU A 20 13.78 -11.25 9.23
C GLU A 20 13.38 -9.84 8.81
N LEU A 21 13.02 -9.01 9.79
CA LEU A 21 12.47 -7.68 9.53
C LEU A 21 13.35 -6.61 10.16
N VAL A 22 13.81 -5.68 9.32
CA VAL A 22 14.38 -4.40 9.74
C VAL A 22 13.36 -3.31 9.48
N ALA A 23 13.02 -2.54 10.50
CA ALA A 23 12.00 -1.50 10.43
C ALA A 23 12.56 -0.13 10.77
N PHE A 24 12.03 0.89 10.10
CA PHE A 24 12.36 2.30 10.31
C PHE A 24 11.13 3.15 10.00
N ASP A 25 10.86 4.15 10.84
CA ASP A 25 9.89 5.21 10.61
C ASP A 25 10.49 6.57 10.98
N ALA A 26 10.35 7.56 10.10
CA ALA A 26 10.90 8.90 10.31
C ALA A 26 10.27 9.65 11.50
N ALA A 27 9.05 9.28 11.90
CA ALA A 27 8.36 9.82 13.07
C ALA A 27 8.70 9.07 14.38
N GLY A 28 9.54 8.02 14.31
CA GLY A 28 9.96 7.22 15.46
C GLY A 28 9.62 5.74 15.29
N THR A 29 10.63 4.89 15.41
CA THR A 29 10.51 3.43 15.18
C THR A 29 10.10 2.66 16.43
N ALA A 30 10.61 3.03 17.61
CA ALA A 30 10.59 2.19 18.81
C ALA A 30 9.18 1.75 19.24
N ASP A 31 8.23 2.70 19.32
CA ASP A 31 6.88 2.43 19.83
C ASP A 31 6.00 1.60 18.89
N ARG A 32 6.41 1.46 17.63
CA ARG A 32 5.66 0.75 16.58
C ARG A 32 6.44 -0.40 15.95
N LEU A 33 7.57 -0.76 16.55
CA LEU A 33 8.41 -1.86 16.10
C LEU A 33 7.64 -3.18 16.32
N PRO A 34 7.40 -3.99 15.27
CA PRO A 34 6.81 -5.31 15.45
C PRO A 34 7.66 -6.21 16.36
N ALA A 35 7.01 -7.10 17.10
CA ALA A 35 7.72 -8.09 17.90
C ALA A 35 8.64 -8.95 17.01
N GLY A 36 9.89 -9.14 17.45
CA GLY A 36 10.90 -9.88 16.68
C GLY A 36 11.56 -9.10 15.54
N ALA A 37 11.12 -7.87 15.26
CA ALA A 37 11.78 -7.00 14.28
C ALA A 37 12.95 -6.23 14.90
N ASN A 38 13.89 -5.81 14.06
CA ASN A 38 15.02 -4.98 14.44
C ASN A 38 14.80 -3.53 14.01
N ALA A 39 15.03 -2.57 14.91
CA ALA A 39 15.05 -1.16 14.53
C ALA A 39 16.29 -0.83 13.68
N ALA A 40 16.09 -0.06 12.62
CA ALA A 40 17.16 0.65 11.92
C ALA A 40 17.24 2.10 12.39
N ARG A 41 18.43 2.69 12.25
CA ARG A 41 18.73 4.07 12.67
C ARG A 41 18.24 5.11 11.67
N ASP A 42 18.38 4.81 10.39
CA ASP A 42 18.03 5.66 9.26
C ASP A 42 17.86 4.82 7.98
N VAL A 43 17.60 5.49 6.86
CA VAL A 43 17.43 4.85 5.54
C VAL A 43 18.70 4.13 5.07
N ALA A 44 19.89 4.67 5.35
CA ALA A 44 21.15 4.05 4.94
C ALA A 44 21.41 2.76 5.72
N ASP A 45 21.05 2.73 7.01
CA ASP A 45 21.10 1.52 7.84
C ASP A 45 20.15 0.44 7.33
N VAL A 46 18.94 0.80 6.87
CA VAL A 46 18.02 -0.14 6.20
C VAL A 46 18.65 -0.67 4.91
N ALA A 47 19.16 0.22 4.04
CA ALA A 47 19.72 -0.14 2.74
C ALA A 47 20.94 -1.07 2.84
N ALA A 48 21.73 -0.96 3.92
CA ALA A 48 22.88 -1.81 4.19
C ALA A 48 22.51 -3.20 4.75
N ARG A 49 21.31 -3.37 5.33
CA ARG A 49 20.91 -4.56 6.08
C ARG A 49 19.86 -5.42 5.38
N ALA A 50 18.98 -4.81 4.59
CA ALA A 50 17.87 -5.51 3.94
C ALA A 50 18.17 -5.78 2.46
N ASP A 51 17.80 -6.97 1.96
CA ASP A 51 17.81 -7.30 0.53
C ASP A 51 16.63 -6.64 -0.21
N THR A 52 15.49 -6.52 0.48
CA THR A 52 14.26 -5.93 -0.05
C THR A 52 13.68 -4.90 0.90
N ILE A 53 13.34 -3.73 0.36
CA ILE A 53 12.73 -2.63 1.09
C ILE A 53 11.26 -2.53 0.68
N LEU A 54 10.36 -2.63 1.65
CA LEU A 54 8.95 -2.26 1.47
C LEU A 54 8.72 -0.82 1.98
N LEU A 55 8.09 0.03 1.18
CA LEU A 55 7.71 1.41 1.58
C LEU A 55 6.22 1.49 1.91
N SER A 56 5.87 2.12 3.03
CA SER A 56 4.50 2.49 3.38
C SER A 56 4.49 3.90 3.96
N VAL A 57 4.52 4.88 3.07
CA VAL A 57 4.72 6.30 3.37
C VAL A 57 3.56 7.18 2.86
N PRO A 58 3.44 8.43 3.33
CA PRO A 58 2.25 9.24 3.06
C PRO A 58 2.08 9.67 1.59
N ASP A 59 3.18 9.95 0.88
CA ASP A 59 3.14 10.56 -0.44
C ASP A 59 4.40 10.29 -1.27
N GLY A 60 4.35 10.68 -2.55
CA GLY A 60 5.47 10.53 -3.48
C GLY A 60 6.71 11.36 -3.11
N LYS A 61 6.56 12.46 -2.35
CA LYS A 61 7.71 13.23 -1.85
C LYS A 61 8.51 12.43 -0.82
N SER A 62 7.80 11.73 0.05
CA SER A 62 8.37 10.83 1.05
C SER A 62 9.09 9.66 0.37
N THR A 63 8.49 9.06 -0.66
CA THR A 63 9.15 8.03 -1.47
C THR A 63 10.41 8.57 -2.15
N ALA A 64 10.34 9.72 -2.81
CA ALA A 64 11.50 10.33 -3.48
C ALA A 64 12.65 10.60 -2.51
N ALA A 65 12.36 11.17 -1.33
CA ALA A 65 13.39 11.43 -0.31
C ALA A 65 14.05 10.14 0.21
N ILE A 66 13.27 9.06 0.36
CA ILE A 66 13.81 7.75 0.74
C ILE A 66 14.68 7.18 -0.39
N VAL A 67 14.22 7.27 -1.64
CA VAL A 67 14.98 6.81 -2.81
C VAL A 67 16.30 7.58 -2.92
N ASP A 68 16.30 8.90 -2.76
CA ASP A 68 17.52 9.72 -2.71
C ASP A 68 18.48 9.24 -1.61
N ALA A 69 17.97 8.94 -0.42
CA ALA A 69 18.78 8.45 0.68
C ALA A 69 19.34 7.03 0.41
N VAL A 70 18.59 6.15 -0.26
CA VAL A 70 19.09 4.84 -0.73
C VAL A 70 20.19 5.03 -1.77
N VAL A 71 20.01 5.97 -2.71
CA VAL A 71 21.02 6.29 -3.74
C VAL A 71 22.31 6.81 -3.10
N ALA A 72 22.18 7.67 -2.10
CA ALA A 72 23.31 8.23 -1.36
C ALA A 72 23.93 7.27 -0.33
N ALA A 73 23.33 6.10 -0.07
CA ALA A 73 23.81 5.18 0.96
C ALA A 73 25.23 4.67 0.62
N PRO A 74 26.19 4.72 1.57
CA PRO A 74 27.58 4.33 1.32
C PRO A 74 27.77 2.83 1.15
N ALA A 75 26.85 2.03 1.71
CA ALA A 75 26.79 0.59 1.56
C ALA A 75 25.35 0.19 1.23
N ARG A 76 25.19 -0.73 0.29
CA ARG A 76 23.89 -1.25 -0.14
C ARG A 76 23.95 -2.77 -0.25
N ARG A 77 23.05 -3.43 0.47
CA ARG A 77 22.67 -4.82 0.28
C ARG A 77 21.35 -4.92 -0.49
N VAL A 78 20.52 -3.88 -0.42
CA VAL A 78 19.23 -3.82 -1.11
C VAL A 78 19.39 -4.03 -2.61
N THR A 79 18.56 -4.91 -3.15
CA THR A 79 18.42 -5.18 -4.59
C THR A 79 17.02 -4.86 -5.09
N THR A 80 16.02 -4.78 -4.20
CA THR A 80 14.63 -4.51 -4.56
C THR A 80 13.98 -3.48 -3.62
N VAL A 81 13.26 -2.52 -4.20
CA VAL A 81 12.36 -1.60 -3.50
C VAL A 81 10.94 -1.81 -4.01
N VAL A 82 10.01 -2.10 -3.11
CA VAL A 82 8.58 -2.23 -3.41
C VAL A 82 7.81 -1.14 -2.69
N ASP A 83 7.20 -0.21 -3.43
CA ASP A 83 6.41 0.87 -2.84
C ASP A 83 4.94 0.48 -2.68
N LEU A 84 4.51 0.28 -1.43
CA LEU A 84 3.12 -0.07 -1.07
C LEU A 84 2.22 1.16 -0.93
N SER A 85 2.80 2.35 -1.08
CA SER A 85 2.14 3.64 -0.93
C SER A 85 1.37 4.03 -2.18
N THR A 86 0.43 4.97 -2.05
CA THR A 86 -0.22 5.57 -3.21
C THR A 86 0.50 6.87 -3.57
N VAL A 87 1.42 6.80 -4.55
CA VAL A 87 2.29 7.92 -4.95
C VAL A 87 2.01 8.44 -6.36
N GLY A 88 1.27 7.67 -7.16
CA GLY A 88 0.94 7.99 -8.53
C GLY A 88 1.98 7.48 -9.56
N PRO A 89 1.57 7.25 -10.83
CA PRO A 89 2.43 6.61 -11.83
C PRO A 89 3.74 7.35 -12.09
N ARG A 90 3.70 8.69 -12.18
CA ARG A 90 4.89 9.51 -12.45
C ARG A 90 5.96 9.34 -11.38
N ALA A 91 5.56 9.38 -10.10
CA ALA A 91 6.50 9.23 -8.99
C ALA A 91 7.13 7.83 -8.97
N ALA A 92 6.34 6.79 -9.27
CA ALA A 92 6.83 5.41 -9.40
C ALA A 92 7.86 5.27 -10.53
N SER A 93 7.58 5.81 -11.72
CA SER A 93 8.52 5.78 -12.84
C SER A 93 9.80 6.58 -12.56
N GLU A 94 9.70 7.70 -11.83
CA GLU A 94 10.85 8.50 -11.43
C GLU A 94 11.74 7.78 -10.40
N ALA A 95 11.13 7.17 -9.38
CA ALA A 95 11.83 6.35 -8.40
C ALA A 95 12.58 5.18 -9.07
N ALA A 96 11.94 4.50 -10.01
CA ALA A 96 12.58 3.43 -10.79
C ALA A 96 13.81 3.93 -11.55
N ARG A 97 13.68 5.07 -12.26
CA ARG A 97 14.80 5.68 -13.00
C ARG A 97 15.98 6.06 -12.09
N MET A 98 15.73 6.45 -10.85
CA MET A 98 16.77 6.84 -9.90
C MET A 98 17.53 5.63 -9.34
N LEU A 99 16.86 4.49 -9.20
CA LEU A 99 17.43 3.25 -8.65
C LEU A 99 18.12 2.38 -9.71
N ASP A 100 17.71 2.48 -10.97
CA ASP A 100 18.23 1.69 -12.09
C ASP A 100 19.77 1.72 -12.24
N PRO A 101 20.46 2.89 -12.18
CA PRO A 101 21.94 2.92 -12.29
C PRO A 101 22.67 2.18 -11.16
N LEU A 102 21.98 1.84 -10.08
CA LEU A 102 22.52 1.10 -8.93
C LEU A 102 22.24 -0.41 -9.02
N GLY A 103 21.52 -0.87 -10.05
CA GLY A 103 21.03 -2.24 -10.16
C GLY A 103 19.94 -2.59 -9.13
N VAL A 104 19.28 -1.57 -8.54
CA VAL A 104 18.18 -1.77 -7.60
C VAL A 104 16.87 -1.75 -8.36
N THR A 105 16.14 -2.87 -8.33
CA THR A 105 14.84 -2.99 -8.99
C THR A 105 13.79 -2.25 -8.19
N TYR A 106 13.01 -1.41 -8.86
CA TYR A 106 11.83 -0.79 -8.27
C TYR A 106 10.55 -1.45 -8.79
N ALA A 107 9.63 -1.75 -7.89
CA ALA A 107 8.27 -2.19 -8.18
C ALA A 107 7.29 -1.34 -7.36
N ASP A 108 6.08 -1.15 -7.86
CA ASP A 108 4.99 -0.54 -7.10
C ASP A 108 3.88 -1.55 -6.81
N GLY A 109 3.42 -1.54 -5.57
CA GLY A 109 2.39 -2.43 -5.05
C GLY A 109 1.43 -1.68 -4.14
N PRO A 110 0.74 -0.62 -4.60
CA PRO A 110 -0.21 0.09 -3.74
C PRO A 110 -1.31 -0.85 -3.23
N VAL A 111 -1.64 -0.70 -1.95
CA VAL A 111 -2.60 -1.59 -1.27
C VAL A 111 -4.00 -1.01 -1.15
N SER A 112 -5.03 -1.86 -1.04
CA SER A 112 -6.43 -1.49 -0.78
C SER A 112 -7.09 -2.44 0.23
N GLY A 113 -8.02 -1.95 1.06
CA GLY A 113 -8.66 -2.73 2.14
C GLY A 113 -8.56 -2.10 3.53
N GLY A 114 -7.88 -0.95 3.64
CA GLY A 114 -7.80 -0.15 4.86
C GLY A 114 -7.08 -0.84 6.03
N VAL A 115 -7.13 -0.21 7.19
CA VAL A 115 -6.44 -0.68 8.40
C VAL A 115 -6.98 -2.03 8.87
N ALA A 116 -8.29 -2.26 8.74
CA ALA A 116 -8.92 -3.54 9.07
C ALA A 116 -8.37 -4.68 8.20
N GLY A 117 -8.31 -4.48 6.88
CA GLY A 117 -7.70 -5.46 5.96
C GLY A 117 -6.21 -5.67 6.24
N ALA A 118 -5.46 -4.60 6.55
CA ALA A 118 -4.03 -4.71 6.84
C ALA A 118 -3.77 -5.51 8.12
N ARG A 119 -4.57 -5.27 9.16
CA ARG A 119 -4.54 -6.08 10.38
C ARG A 119 -4.95 -7.52 10.11
N ALA A 120 -5.89 -7.77 9.20
CA ALA A 120 -6.33 -9.12 8.86
C ALA A 120 -5.40 -9.87 7.89
N GLY A 121 -4.43 -9.19 7.27
CA GLY A 121 -3.60 -9.77 6.20
C GLY A 121 -4.34 -9.96 4.88
N THR A 122 -5.42 -9.21 4.65
CA THR A 122 -6.35 -9.40 3.52
C THR A 122 -6.41 -8.21 2.57
N VAL A 123 -5.50 -7.23 2.69
CA VAL A 123 -5.45 -6.12 1.73
C VAL A 123 -5.15 -6.65 0.33
N SER A 124 -5.70 -6.01 -0.69
CA SER A 124 -5.32 -6.26 -2.08
C SER A 124 -4.01 -5.54 -2.37
N LEU A 125 -2.98 -6.29 -2.79
CA LEU A 125 -1.71 -5.77 -3.29
C LEU A 125 -1.77 -5.69 -4.82
N MET A 126 -1.78 -4.49 -5.39
CA MET A 126 -1.82 -4.28 -6.85
C MET A 126 -0.39 -4.21 -7.40
N PHE A 127 0.25 -5.35 -7.58
CA PHE A 127 1.67 -5.44 -7.90
C PHE A 127 1.97 -5.18 -9.38
N ALA A 128 2.89 -4.25 -9.63
CA ALA A 128 3.51 -4.03 -10.92
C ALA A 128 5.04 -4.02 -10.80
N GLY A 129 5.69 -4.88 -11.57
CA GLY A 129 7.15 -5.04 -11.58
C GLY A 129 7.57 -6.32 -12.30
N PRO A 130 8.87 -6.59 -12.42
CA PRO A 130 9.37 -7.77 -13.11
C PRO A 130 8.77 -9.08 -12.54
N PRO A 131 8.39 -10.06 -13.39
CA PRO A 131 7.83 -11.33 -12.91
C PRO A 131 8.73 -12.06 -11.92
N SER A 132 10.07 -11.97 -12.10
CA SER A 132 11.03 -12.55 -11.17
C SER A 132 10.92 -11.98 -9.76
N VAL A 133 10.74 -10.66 -9.61
CA VAL A 133 10.53 -10.02 -8.31
C VAL A 133 9.27 -10.58 -7.65
N LEU A 134 8.19 -10.72 -8.41
CA LEU A 134 6.96 -11.29 -7.89
C LEU A 134 7.14 -12.73 -7.44
N ASP A 135 7.79 -13.57 -8.24
CA ASP A 135 7.98 -14.99 -7.93
C ASP A 135 8.87 -15.18 -6.70
N ASP A 136 9.97 -14.43 -6.60
CA ASP A 136 10.90 -14.49 -5.47
C ASP A 136 10.28 -13.99 -4.16
N HIS A 137 9.38 -13.01 -4.23
CA HIS A 137 8.79 -12.35 -3.06
C HIS A 137 7.34 -12.76 -2.77
N ARG A 138 6.77 -13.69 -3.54
CA ARG A 138 5.37 -14.11 -3.37
C ARG A 138 5.04 -14.53 -1.94
N PRO A 139 5.85 -15.37 -1.26
CA PRO A 139 5.58 -15.74 0.13
C PRO A 139 5.57 -14.53 1.09
N LEU A 140 6.45 -13.54 0.86
CA LEU A 140 6.50 -12.30 1.64
C LEU A 140 5.24 -11.46 1.43
N PHE A 141 4.80 -11.30 0.18
CA PHE A 141 3.61 -10.52 -0.14
C PHE A 141 2.33 -11.19 0.38
N GLU A 142 2.24 -12.51 0.26
CA GLU A 142 1.10 -13.29 0.72
C GLU A 142 1.00 -13.37 2.26
N ALA A 143 2.06 -12.98 2.99
CA ALA A 143 2.01 -12.86 4.44
C ALA A 143 1.08 -11.73 4.93
N PHE A 144 0.91 -10.66 4.15
CA PHE A 144 0.12 -9.49 4.56
C PHE A 144 -0.99 -9.09 3.58
N ALA A 145 -1.04 -9.69 2.39
CA ALA A 145 -1.94 -9.27 1.33
C ALA A 145 -2.38 -10.42 0.41
N ARG A 146 -3.51 -10.21 -0.27
CA ARG A 146 -3.84 -10.93 -1.49
C ARG A 146 -3.18 -10.25 -2.69
N VAL A 147 -2.34 -10.97 -3.41
CA VAL A 147 -1.57 -10.43 -4.54
C VAL A 147 -2.38 -10.42 -5.83
N PHE A 148 -2.40 -9.27 -6.51
CA PHE A 148 -2.92 -9.09 -7.86
C PHE A 148 -1.80 -8.57 -8.76
N PRO A 149 -1.24 -9.38 -9.67
CA PRO A 149 -0.31 -8.91 -10.68
C PRO A 149 -1.09 -8.07 -11.70
N VAL A 150 -0.75 -6.79 -11.85
CA VAL A 150 -1.47 -5.85 -12.73
C VAL A 150 -0.60 -5.29 -13.85
N GLY A 151 0.70 -5.56 -13.82
CA GLY A 151 1.64 -5.05 -14.81
C GLY A 151 3.08 -5.48 -14.54
N THR A 152 3.97 -5.18 -15.48
CA THR A 152 5.42 -5.41 -15.36
C THR A 152 6.21 -4.12 -15.16
N GLU A 153 5.61 -2.97 -15.43
CA GLU A 153 6.29 -1.69 -15.46
C GLU A 153 5.93 -0.80 -14.26
N PRO A 154 6.92 -0.11 -13.66
CA PRO A 154 6.69 0.88 -12.62
C PRO A 154 5.65 1.94 -13.01
N GLY A 155 4.61 2.06 -12.18
CA GLY A 155 3.49 2.97 -12.33
C GLY A 155 2.18 2.29 -12.73
N GLN A 156 2.19 1.04 -13.21
CA GLN A 156 0.95 0.33 -13.57
C GLN A 156 0.12 -0.04 -12.33
N GLY A 157 0.76 -0.39 -11.21
CA GLY A 157 0.09 -0.60 -9.92
C GLY A 157 -0.56 0.68 -9.41
N GLN A 158 0.15 1.80 -9.48
CA GLN A 158 -0.36 3.14 -9.16
C GLN A 158 -1.55 3.52 -10.05
N ALA A 159 -1.48 3.25 -11.36
CA ALA A 159 -2.58 3.48 -12.28
C ALA A 159 -3.82 2.67 -11.88
N MET A 160 -3.66 1.37 -11.61
CA MET A 160 -4.74 0.52 -11.12
C MET A 160 -5.34 1.03 -9.81
N LYS A 161 -4.49 1.49 -8.88
CA LYS A 161 -4.94 2.08 -7.61
C LYS A 161 -5.74 3.36 -7.81
N LEU A 162 -5.34 4.22 -8.74
CA LEU A 162 -6.08 5.44 -9.08
C LEU A 162 -7.45 5.10 -9.67
N LEU A 163 -7.55 4.10 -10.56
CA LEU A 163 -8.84 3.62 -11.07
C LEU A 163 -9.76 3.13 -9.95
N ASN A 164 -9.23 2.30 -9.04
CA ASN A 164 -9.96 1.83 -7.86
C ASN A 164 -10.47 2.98 -6.98
N ASN A 165 -9.60 3.94 -6.66
CA ASN A 165 -9.96 5.06 -5.80
C ASN A 165 -10.95 6.01 -6.47
N PHE A 166 -10.82 6.24 -7.77
CA PHE A 166 -11.78 7.01 -8.56
C PHE A 166 -13.18 6.38 -8.49
N LEU A 167 -13.29 5.07 -8.75
CA LEU A 167 -14.57 4.36 -8.66
C LEU A 167 -15.16 4.41 -7.25
N SER A 168 -14.32 4.24 -6.22
CA SER A 168 -14.76 4.30 -4.81
C SER A 168 -15.26 5.70 -4.39
N ALA A 169 -14.62 6.76 -4.90
CA ALA A 169 -15.03 8.14 -4.66
C ALA A 169 -16.33 8.49 -5.39
N THR A 170 -16.44 8.11 -6.67
CA THR A 170 -17.66 8.29 -7.46
C THR A 170 -18.84 7.55 -6.83
N ALA A 171 -18.65 6.30 -6.43
CA ALA A 171 -19.69 5.54 -5.73
C ALA A 171 -20.15 6.21 -4.44
N LEU A 172 -19.22 6.78 -3.65
CA LEU A 172 -19.55 7.52 -2.44
C LEU A 172 -20.35 8.79 -2.75
N ALA A 173 -19.90 9.60 -3.72
CA ALA A 173 -20.59 10.84 -4.10
C ALA A 173 -22.01 10.56 -4.63
N SER A 174 -22.16 9.66 -5.59
CA SER A 174 -23.46 9.31 -6.16
C SER A 174 -24.41 8.69 -5.13
N THR A 175 -23.89 7.85 -4.22
CA THR A 175 -24.69 7.29 -3.13
C THR A 175 -25.13 8.37 -2.15
N SER A 176 -24.25 9.32 -1.82
CA SER A 176 -24.57 10.44 -0.91
C SER A 176 -25.71 11.28 -1.46
N GLU A 177 -25.67 11.62 -2.76
CA GLU A 177 -26.75 12.38 -3.39
C GLU A 177 -28.07 11.60 -3.44
N ALA A 178 -28.03 10.31 -3.77
CA ALA A 178 -29.20 9.46 -3.81
C ALA A 178 -29.88 9.33 -2.44
N LEU A 179 -29.09 9.11 -1.38
CA LEU A 179 -29.60 9.00 -0.01
C LEU A 179 -30.14 10.35 0.49
N ALA A 180 -29.42 11.46 0.27
CA ALA A 180 -29.89 12.78 0.65
C ALA A 180 -31.22 13.16 -0.06
N PHE A 181 -31.36 12.79 -1.33
CA PHE A 181 -32.62 12.95 -2.05
C PHE A 181 -33.74 12.11 -1.43
N GLY A 182 -33.47 10.86 -1.08
CA GLY A 182 -34.44 9.97 -0.43
C GLY A 182 -34.88 10.47 0.96
N GLU A 183 -33.94 10.94 1.78
CA GLU A 183 -34.24 11.55 3.08
C GLU A 183 -35.15 12.79 2.93
N ALA A 184 -34.90 13.63 1.93
CA ALA A 184 -35.75 14.78 1.63
C ALA A 184 -37.18 14.38 1.21
N HIS A 185 -37.41 13.12 0.82
CA HIS A 185 -38.72 12.55 0.50
C HIS A 185 -39.26 11.63 1.61
N GLY A 186 -38.66 11.68 2.80
CA GLY A 186 -39.13 10.95 3.98
C GLY A 186 -38.75 9.47 4.01
N LEU A 187 -37.77 9.04 3.22
CA LEU A 187 -37.21 7.69 3.31
C LEU A 187 -36.17 7.63 4.43
N GLU A 188 -36.18 6.55 5.20
CA GLU A 188 -35.18 6.30 6.25
C GLU A 188 -33.91 5.72 5.62
N MET A 189 -32.74 6.18 6.08
CA MET A 189 -31.44 5.85 5.48
C MET A 189 -31.11 4.36 5.53
N ALA A 190 -31.29 3.71 6.69
CA ALA A 190 -30.99 2.28 6.82
C ALA A 190 -31.88 1.43 5.91
N VAL A 191 -33.16 1.75 5.79
CA VAL A 191 -34.07 1.09 4.83
C VAL A 191 -33.61 1.31 3.39
N MET A 192 -33.18 2.52 3.02
CA MET A 192 -32.65 2.78 1.68
C MET A 192 -31.38 1.97 1.42
N VAL A 193 -30.46 1.89 2.37
CA VAL A 193 -29.23 1.10 2.28
C VAL A 193 -29.55 -0.39 2.12
N ASP A 194 -30.50 -0.94 2.88
CA ASP A 194 -30.96 -2.32 2.75
C ASP A 194 -31.55 -2.62 1.36
N VAL A 195 -32.41 -1.73 0.86
CA VAL A 195 -33.00 -1.85 -0.48
C VAL A 195 -31.92 -1.79 -1.56
N LEU A 196 -31.01 -0.83 -1.49
CA LEU A 196 -29.91 -0.68 -2.46
C LEU A 196 -28.99 -1.90 -2.45
N ASN A 197 -28.64 -2.42 -1.27
CA ASN A 197 -27.79 -3.59 -1.12
C ASN A 197 -28.46 -4.90 -1.57
N SER A 198 -29.79 -4.92 -1.62
CA SER A 198 -30.59 -6.03 -2.19
C SER A 198 -30.94 -5.84 -3.67
N SER A 199 -30.57 -4.72 -4.27
CA SER A 199 -30.96 -4.31 -5.63
C SER A 199 -29.75 -3.96 -6.50
N THR A 200 -30.01 -3.49 -7.73
CA THR A 200 -28.95 -3.14 -8.70
C THR A 200 -28.18 -1.85 -8.37
N GLY A 201 -28.60 -1.09 -7.35
CA GLY A 201 -27.89 0.10 -6.87
C GLY A 201 -26.69 -0.20 -5.95
N ARG A 202 -26.53 -1.47 -5.52
CA ARG A 202 -25.47 -1.91 -4.62
C ARG A 202 -24.08 -1.50 -5.11
N ASN A 203 -23.29 -0.89 -4.24
CA ASN A 203 -21.91 -0.53 -4.54
C ASN A 203 -21.05 -0.45 -3.26
N SER A 204 -19.75 -0.18 -3.40
CA SER A 204 -18.83 -0.12 -2.24
C SER A 204 -19.23 0.90 -1.16
N ALA A 205 -19.90 1.99 -1.51
CA ALA A 205 -20.32 2.97 -0.52
C ALA A 205 -21.49 2.44 0.34
N THR A 206 -22.49 1.82 -0.28
CA THR A 206 -23.65 1.26 0.44
C THR A 206 -23.29 0.06 1.31
N VAL A 207 -22.21 -0.66 0.98
CA VAL A 207 -21.76 -1.82 1.76
C VAL A 207 -20.84 -1.41 2.91
N ASP A 208 -19.93 -0.45 2.68
CA ASP A 208 -18.80 -0.22 3.60
C ASP A 208 -18.81 1.15 4.29
N LYS A 209 -19.58 2.13 3.79
CA LYS A 209 -19.42 3.56 4.17
C LYS A 209 -20.68 4.21 4.74
N PHE A 210 -21.85 3.70 4.42
CA PHE A 210 -23.12 4.14 4.99
C PHE A 210 -23.60 3.14 6.05
N PRO A 211 -24.25 3.64 7.12
CA PRO A 211 -24.82 2.80 8.17
C PRO A 211 -25.96 1.91 7.66
#